data_AF-E2A3J0-F1
#
_entry.id   AF-E2A3J0-F1
#
_cell.length_a   1.000
_cell.length_b   1.000
_cell.length_c   1.000
_cell.angle_alpha   90.00
_cell.angle_beta   90.00
_cell.angle_gamma   90.00
#
_symmetry.space_group_name_H-M   'P 1'
#
loop_
_entity.id
_entity.type
_entity.pdbx_description
1 polymer ?
#
loop_
_entity_poly.entity_id
_entity_poly.type
_entity_poly.pdbx_seq_one_letter_code
_entity_poly.pdbx_strand_id
1 'polypeptide(L)'
;SRTILITFKDQTLPNHVCLYMIRYSVVPFITKTSLCFKCFRFGHIGAQCKGRARCIDCGDARHGGEEACSRRGCTSICINCGGPHRAADISCP
;
A
#
# COMPACT_ATOMS: atom_id res chain seq x y z
N SER A 1 -8.58 -17.94 -8.36
CA SER A 1 -9.60 -17.55 -7.36
C SER A 1 -10.47 -16.45 -7.96
N ARG A 2 -11.80 -16.56 -7.93
CA ARG A 2 -12.72 -15.50 -8.36
C ARG A 2 -13.34 -14.91 -7.10
N THR A 3 -12.93 -13.71 -6.74
CA THR A 3 -13.46 -12.96 -5.60
C THR A 3 -14.36 -11.85 -6.16
N ILE A 4 -15.50 -11.62 -5.53
CA ILE A 4 -16.43 -10.53 -5.89
C ILE A 4 -16.50 -9.53 -4.74
N LEU A 5 -16.62 -8.25 -5.08
CA LEU A 5 -16.85 -7.17 -4.13
C LEU A 5 -18.35 -6.85 -4.14
N ILE A 6 -18.98 -6.93 -2.97
CA ILE A 6 -20.41 -6.61 -2.78
C ILE A 6 -20.50 -5.44 -1.81
N THR A 7 -21.28 -4.42 -2.18
CA THR A 7 -21.57 -3.27 -1.31
C THR A 7 -22.98 -3.43 -0.74
N PHE A 8 -23.11 -3.37 0.58
CA PHE A 8 -24.39 -3.42 1.28
C PHE A 8 -24.86 -2.02 1.62
N LYS A 9 -26.18 -1.78 1.60
CA LYS A 9 -26.77 -0.50 2.00
C LYS A 9 -26.83 -0.34 3.52
N ASP A 10 -26.90 -1.44 4.26
CA ASP A 10 -26.96 -1.44 5.72
C ASP A 10 -25.62 -1.10 6.36
N GLN A 11 -25.68 -0.58 7.59
CA GLN A 11 -24.49 -0.21 8.38
C GLN A 11 -23.75 -1.42 8.95
N THR A 12 -24.44 -2.55 9.09
CA THR A 12 -23.89 -3.79 9.66
C THR A 12 -23.56 -4.80 8.56
N LEU A 13 -22.35 -5.35 8.59
CA LEU A 13 -21.95 -6.38 7.63
C LEU A 13 -22.62 -7.73 7.98
N PRO A 14 -23.40 -8.32 7.07
CA PRO A 14 -23.97 -9.65 7.31
C PRO A 14 -22.87 -10.71 7.29
N ASN A 15 -22.99 -11.74 8.12
CA ASN A 15 -22.00 -12.83 8.17
C ASN A 15 -22.00 -13.70 6.88
N HIS A 16 -23.13 -13.74 6.17
CA HIS A 16 -23.32 -14.59 5.00
C HIS A 16 -24.20 -13.93 3.93
N VAL A 17 -24.02 -14.34 2.68
CA VAL A 17 -24.91 -14.04 1.55
C VAL A 17 -25.27 -15.30 0.79
N CYS A 18 -26.47 -15.34 0.21
CA CYS A 18 -26.88 -16.42 -0.68
C CYS A 18 -26.84 -15.95 -2.13
N LEU A 19 -26.03 -16.61 -2.96
CA LEU A 19 -25.96 -16.37 -4.40
C LEU A 19 -26.26 -17.69 -5.11
N TYR A 20 -27.23 -17.69 -6.03
CA TYR A 20 -27.65 -18.91 -6.74
C TYR A 20 -27.97 -20.09 -5.80
N MET A 21 -28.66 -19.82 -4.70
CA MET A 21 -29.00 -20.81 -3.65
C MET A 21 -27.80 -21.42 -2.90
N ILE A 22 -26.61 -20.83 -3.03
CA ILE A 22 -25.41 -21.23 -2.29
C ILE A 22 -25.06 -20.17 -1.25
N ARG A 23 -24.77 -20.60 -0.02
CA ARG A 23 -24.39 -19.72 1.09
C ARG A 23 -22.87 -19.48 1.12
N TYR A 24 -22.48 -18.21 1.11
CA TYR A 24 -21.08 -17.77 1.18
C TYR A 24 -20.84 -16.96 2.45
N SER A 25 -19.68 -17.12 3.07
CA SER A 25 -19.23 -16.23 4.14
C SER A 25 -18.83 -14.87 3.56
N VAL A 26 -19.15 -13.81 4.29
CA VAL A 26 -18.74 -12.45 3.94
C VAL A 26 -17.58 -12.05 4.84
N VAL A 27 -16.57 -11.42 4.24
CA VAL A 27 -15.46 -10.82 4.97
C VAL A 27 -15.43 -9.31 4.68
N PRO A 28 -15.08 -8.46 5.65
CA PRO A 28 -14.90 -7.04 5.40
C PRO A 28 -13.87 -6.81 4.29
N PHE A 29 -14.19 -5.91 3.35
CA PHE A 29 -13.23 -5.46 2.37
C PHE A 29 -12.31 -4.40 2.98
N ILE A 30 -11.04 -4.75 3.18
CA ILE A 30 -10.01 -3.81 3.62
C ILE A 30 -9.32 -3.25 2.38
N THR A 31 -9.56 -1.98 2.07
CA THR A 31 -8.87 -1.30 0.97
C THR A 31 -7.38 -1.28 1.23
N LYS A 32 -6.57 -1.62 0.22
CA LYS A 32 -5.13 -1.38 0.31
C LYS A 32 -4.87 0.10 0.53
N THR A 33 -4.11 0.42 1.57
CA THR A 33 -3.67 1.78 1.82
C THR A 33 -2.88 2.28 0.62
N SER A 34 -3.25 3.45 0.12
CA SER A 34 -2.59 4.05 -1.03
C SER A 34 -1.16 4.42 -0.65
N LEU A 35 -0.19 3.93 -1.43
CA LEU A 35 1.20 4.33 -1.32
C LEU A 35 1.48 5.42 -2.34
N CYS A 36 1.99 6.56 -1.87
CA CYS A 36 2.39 7.63 -2.77
C CYS A 36 3.74 7.33 -3.42
N PHE A 37 3.79 7.00 -4.70
CA PHE A 37 5.04 6.74 -5.43
C PHE A 37 5.99 7.95 -5.63
N LYS A 38 5.62 9.15 -5.15
CA LYS A 38 6.53 10.31 -5.07
C LYS A 38 7.31 10.37 -3.75
N CYS A 39 6.62 10.31 -2.62
CA CYS A 39 7.21 10.47 -1.29
C CYS A 39 7.28 9.16 -0.48
N PHE A 40 6.73 8.06 -1.00
CA PHE A 40 6.62 6.72 -0.43
C PHE A 40 5.88 6.61 0.91
N ARG A 41 5.07 7.61 1.26
CA ARG A 41 4.20 7.59 2.44
C ARG A 41 2.82 7.05 2.10
N PHE A 42 2.16 6.49 3.12
CA PHE A 42 0.80 5.99 3.02
C PHE A 42 -0.27 7.10 3.06
N GLY A 43 -1.47 6.79 2.59
CA GLY A 43 -2.68 7.60 2.73
C GLY A 43 -2.99 8.53 1.56
N HIS A 44 -2.15 8.57 0.52
CA HIS A 44 -2.42 9.35 -0.69
C HIS A 44 -1.70 8.77 -1.91
N ILE A 45 -2.16 9.16 -3.10
CA ILE A 45 -1.48 8.84 -4.36
C ILE A 45 -0.57 9.98 -4.81
N GLY A 46 0.35 9.70 -5.74
CA GLY A 46 1.32 10.69 -6.24
C GLY A 46 0.68 11.95 -6.86
N ALA A 47 -0.55 11.85 -7.37
CA ALA A 47 -1.30 13.01 -7.90
C ALA A 47 -1.70 14.01 -6.79
N GLN A 48 -1.92 13.54 -5.56
CA GLN A 48 -2.33 14.37 -4.42
C GLN A 48 -1.15 14.74 -3.50
N CYS A 49 0.05 14.31 -3.84
CA CYS A 49 1.23 14.52 -3.01
C CYS A 49 1.66 15.99 -3.02
N LYS A 50 1.68 16.60 -1.83
CA LYS A 50 2.21 17.95 -1.57
C LYS A 50 3.67 17.94 -1.07
N GLY A 51 4.25 16.74 -0.91
CA GLY A 51 5.60 16.53 -0.39
C GLY A 51 6.68 16.53 -1.46
N ARG A 52 7.94 16.57 -1.03
CA ARG A 52 9.11 16.41 -1.90
C ARG A 52 9.25 14.95 -2.34
N ALA A 53 9.76 14.75 -3.55
CA ALA A 53 10.08 13.41 -4.05
C ALA A 53 11.24 12.81 -3.26
N ARG A 54 11.14 11.53 -2.92
CA ARG A 54 12.13 10.79 -2.12
C ARG A 54 12.67 9.59 -2.88
N CYS A 55 13.81 9.07 -2.45
CA CYS A 55 14.32 7.79 -2.93
C CYS A 55 13.65 6.63 -2.17
N ILE A 56 13.31 5.55 -2.87
CA ILE A 56 12.66 4.36 -2.27
C ILE A 56 13.62 3.53 -1.39
N ASP A 57 14.92 3.58 -1.67
CA ASP A 57 15.91 2.72 -1.02
C ASP A 57 16.47 3.37 0.27
N CYS A 58 16.70 4.69 0.25
CA CYS A 58 17.29 5.42 1.37
C CYS A 58 16.33 6.37 2.09
N GLY A 59 15.20 6.75 1.47
CA GLY A 59 14.24 7.69 2.06
C GLY A 59 14.61 9.18 1.98
N ASP A 60 15.82 9.49 1.49
CA ASP A 60 16.31 10.85 1.31
C ASP A 60 15.72 11.52 0.05
N ALA A 61 16.14 12.74 -0.25
CA ALA A 61 15.70 13.46 -1.45
C ALA A 61 15.94 12.61 -2.71
N ARG A 62 15.03 12.69 -3.68
CA ARG A 62 15.17 11.92 -4.93
C ARG A 62 16.50 12.26 -5.63
N HIS A 63 17.36 11.26 -5.76
CA HIS A 63 18.60 11.34 -6.51
C HIS A 63 18.33 11.17 -8.02
N GLY A 64 19.07 11.89 -8.86
CA GLY A 64 19.01 11.76 -10.32
C GLY A 64 19.64 10.45 -10.81
N GLY A 65 19.31 10.00 -12.03
CA GLY A 65 19.65 8.66 -12.55
C GLY A 65 21.14 8.26 -12.49
N GLU A 66 22.05 9.22 -12.40
CA GLU A 66 23.51 9.01 -12.33
C GLU A 66 24.09 9.15 -10.92
N GLU A 67 23.38 9.82 -9.99
CA GLU A 67 23.73 9.78 -8.58
C GLU A 67 23.24 8.44 -8.01
N ALA A 68 24.13 7.46 -8.03
CA ALA A 68 23.90 6.21 -7.34
C ALA A 68 23.57 6.52 -5.87
N CYS A 69 22.32 6.24 -5.47
CA CYS A 69 21.93 6.22 -4.06
C CYS A 69 23.04 5.52 -3.29
N SER A 70 23.62 6.15 -2.27
CA SER A 70 24.76 5.57 -1.53
C SER A 70 24.40 4.24 -0.86
N ARG A 71 23.10 3.93 -0.73
CA ARG A 71 22.57 2.65 -0.24
C ARG A 71 22.22 1.67 -1.38
N ARG A 72 22.57 1.95 -2.63
CA ARG A 72 22.32 1.07 -3.78
C ARG A 72 23.15 -0.22 -3.59
N GLY A 73 22.47 -1.34 -3.37
CA GLY A 73 23.10 -2.64 -3.07
C GLY A 73 23.14 -3.01 -1.59
N CYS A 74 22.72 -2.11 -0.69
CA CYS A 74 22.51 -2.40 0.72
C CYS A 74 21.02 -2.63 1.02
N THR A 75 20.72 -3.17 2.20
CA THR A 75 19.36 -3.35 2.69
C THR A 75 18.66 -1.99 2.79
N SER A 76 17.59 -1.81 2.02
CA SER A 76 16.76 -0.59 2.06
C SER A 76 16.13 -0.40 3.43
N ILE A 77 15.96 0.86 3.85
CA ILE A 77 15.28 1.20 5.10
C ILE A 77 13.92 1.79 4.79
N CYS A 78 12.87 1.23 5.39
CA CYS A 78 11.51 1.68 5.18
C CYS A 78 11.29 3.04 5.82
N ILE A 79 10.81 4.02 5.05
CA ILE A 79 10.52 5.36 5.59
C ILE A 79 9.31 5.41 6.53
N ASN A 80 8.48 4.37 6.54
CA ASN A 80 7.24 4.32 7.32
C ASN A 80 7.47 3.60 8.65
N CYS A 81 8.20 2.48 8.67
CA CYS A 81 8.42 1.67 9.87
C CYS A 81 9.90 1.57 10.33
N GLY A 82 10.86 2.05 9.53
CA GLY A 82 12.29 1.92 9.81
C GLY A 82 12.88 0.52 9.58
N GLY A 83 12.07 -0.45 9.12
CA GLY A 83 12.49 -1.83 8.90
C GLY A 83 13.40 -2.04 7.67
N PRO A 84 14.08 -3.20 7.59
CA PRO A 84 15.03 -3.54 6.53
C PRO A 84 14.36 -3.97 5.20
N HIS A 85 13.42 -3.17 4.70
CA HIS A 85 12.74 -3.39 3.42
C HIS A 85 12.38 -2.06 2.74
N ARG A 86 11.87 -2.12 1.52
CA ARG A 86 11.36 -0.95 0.80
C ARG A 86 10.00 -0.54 1.34
N ALA A 87 9.68 0.75 1.28
CA ALA A 87 8.37 1.25 1.70
C ALA A 87 7.18 0.72 0.85
N ALA A 88 7.45 0.10 -0.30
CA ALA A 88 6.46 -0.57 -1.14
C ALA A 88 6.30 -2.07 -0.83
N ASP A 89 7.04 -2.60 0.13
CA ASP A 89 6.97 -3.99 0.52
C ASP A 89 5.67 -4.29 1.27
N ILE A 90 5.03 -5.41 0.94
CA ILE A 90 3.78 -5.85 1.57
C ILE A 90 3.99 -6.32 3.02
N SER A 91 5.23 -6.62 3.39
CA SER A 91 5.63 -6.96 4.76
C SER A 91 5.75 -5.75 5.69
N CYS A 92 5.58 -4.52 5.17
CA CYS A 92 5.53 -3.33 6.02
C CYS A 92 4.31 -3.40 6.96
N PRO A 93 4.52 -3.35 8.29
CA PRO A 93 3.44 -3.34 9.26
C PRO A 93 2.59 -2.07 9.17
#